data_AF-A0A349URE6-F1
#
_entry.id   AF-A0A349URE6-F1
#
_cell.length_a   1.000
_cell.length_b   1.000
_cell.length_c   1.000
_cell.angle_alpha   90.00
_cell.angle_beta   90.00
_cell.angle_gamma   90.00
#
_symmetry.space_group_name_H-M   'P 1'
#
loop_
_entity.id
_entity.type
_entity.pdbx_description
1 polymer ?
#
loop_
_entity_poly.entity_id
_entity_poly.type
_entity_poly.pdbx_seq_one_letter_code
_entity_poly.pdbx_strand_id
1 'polypeptide(L)'
;MRTILILGVLCAVCGGLLPGCGNVTLRGEALTAAETSAMDAYQAAQRAGATATTQPTWEQSYLVENFKQWRYFVRAARKDTTWGPKLAGE
;
A
#
# COMPACT_ATOMS: atom_id res chain seq x y z
N MET A 1 -8.64 -32.33 -12.94
CA MET A 1 -7.22 -31.94 -13.08
C MET A 1 -7.00 -30.49 -13.51
N ARG A 2 -7.75 -29.95 -14.51
CA ARG A 2 -7.66 -28.54 -14.94
C ARG A 2 -7.89 -27.51 -13.82
N THR A 3 -8.84 -27.74 -12.92
CA THR A 3 -9.23 -26.79 -11.85
C THR A 3 -8.16 -26.65 -10.75
N ILE A 4 -7.40 -27.72 -10.47
CA ILE A 4 -6.34 -27.72 -9.44
C ILE A 4 -5.11 -26.96 -9.94
N LEU A 5 -4.81 -27.06 -11.24
CA LEU A 5 -3.76 -26.26 -11.89
C LEU A 5 -4.07 -24.75 -11.85
N ILE A 6 -5.34 -24.37 -12.07
CA ILE A 6 -5.74 -22.96 -12.00
C ILE A 6 -5.62 -22.44 -10.57
N LEU A 7 -6.05 -23.21 -9.56
CA LEU A 7 -5.92 -22.82 -8.15
C LEU A 7 -4.44 -22.72 -7.71
N GLY A 8 -3.59 -23.64 -8.17
CA GLY A 8 -2.15 -23.62 -7.88
C GLY A 8 -1.44 -22.43 -8.53
N VAL A 9 -1.81 -22.07 -9.76
CA VAL A 9 -1.30 -20.87 -10.44
C VAL A 9 -1.84 -19.60 -9.77
N LEU A 10 -3.10 -19.57 -9.35
CA LEU A 10 -3.67 -18.44 -8.60
C LEU A 10 -2.98 -18.27 -7.24
N CYS A 11 -2.70 -19.35 -6.52
CA CYS A 11 -1.97 -19.30 -5.25
C CYS A 11 -0.49 -18.96 -5.45
N ALA A 12 0.14 -19.33 -6.57
CA ALA A 12 1.51 -18.93 -6.89
C ALA A 12 1.59 -17.46 -7.32
N VAL A 13 0.58 -16.96 -8.03
CA VAL A 13 0.46 -15.54 -8.39
C VAL A 13 0.08 -14.72 -7.16
N CYS A 14 -0.87 -15.15 -6.32
CA CYS A 14 -1.24 -14.47 -5.08
C CYS A 14 -0.19 -14.62 -3.96
N GLY A 15 0.55 -15.72 -3.92
CA GLY A 15 1.66 -15.94 -2.98
C GLY A 15 2.97 -15.30 -3.43
N GLY A 16 3.15 -15.09 -4.75
CA GLY A 16 4.21 -14.28 -5.35
C GLY A 16 3.87 -12.78 -5.42
N LEU A 17 2.59 -12.43 -5.33
CA LEU A 17 2.07 -11.09 -5.03
C LEU A 17 2.06 -10.89 -3.52
N LEU A 18 3.21 -11.04 -2.86
CA LEU A 18 3.51 -10.06 -1.82
C LEU A 18 3.61 -8.73 -2.57
N PRO A 19 2.75 -7.72 -2.32
CA PRO A 19 3.01 -6.37 -2.83
C PRO A 19 4.17 -5.82 -2.00
N GLY A 20 5.36 -6.30 -2.30
CA GLY A 20 6.52 -6.13 -1.46
C GLY A 20 7.74 -6.31 -2.32
N CYS A 21 8.18 -5.20 -2.93
CA CYS A 21 9.59 -4.86 -3.15
C CYS A 21 10.54 -5.79 -2.35
N GLY A 22 10.92 -6.92 -2.96
CA GLY A 22 11.47 -8.07 -2.25
C GLY A 22 12.90 -7.90 -1.74
N ASN A 23 13.45 -6.69 -1.72
CA ASN A 23 14.82 -6.42 -1.28
C ASN A 23 15.07 -4.97 -0.78
N VAL A 24 14.04 -4.15 -0.58
CA VAL A 24 14.26 -2.77 -0.11
C VAL A 24 14.29 -2.75 1.42
N THR A 25 15.50 -2.80 1.97
CA THR A 25 15.71 -2.60 3.41
C THR A 25 15.84 -1.11 3.68
N LEU A 26 14.77 -0.47 4.15
CA LEU A 26 14.82 0.95 4.53
C LEU A 26 15.40 1.11 5.93
N ARG A 27 16.42 1.96 6.08
CA ARG A 27 17.03 2.33 7.36
C ARG A 27 17.49 3.78 7.32
N GLY A 28 17.67 4.38 8.50
CA GLY A 28 18.14 5.77 8.62
C GLY A 28 17.28 6.73 7.80
N GLU A 29 17.94 7.61 7.05
CA GLU A 29 17.28 8.64 6.23
C GLU A 29 16.32 8.06 5.18
N ALA A 30 16.61 6.87 4.63
CA ALA A 30 15.73 6.24 3.66
C ALA A 30 14.39 5.80 4.31
N LEU A 31 14.44 5.37 5.57
CA LEU A 31 13.21 5.07 6.33
C LEU A 31 12.45 6.37 6.63
N THR A 32 13.14 7.42 7.09
CA THR A 32 12.51 8.72 7.33
C THR A 32 11.84 9.28 6.07
N ALA A 33 12.49 9.18 4.91
CA ALA A 33 11.92 9.62 3.64
C ALA A 33 10.68 8.81 3.25
N ALA A 34 10.68 7.49 3.51
CA ALA A 34 9.51 6.65 3.27
C ALA A 34 8.36 6.96 4.26
N GLU A 35 8.67 7.28 5.51
CA GLU A 35 7.67 7.74 6.50
C GLU A 35 7.01 9.04 6.04
N THR A 36 7.80 10.03 5.60
CA THR A 36 7.29 11.28 5.04
C THR A 36 6.44 11.02 3.80
N SER A 37 6.93 10.20 2.86
CA SER A 37 6.20 9.86 1.64
C SER A 37 4.87 9.16 1.94
N ALA A 38 4.85 8.28 2.94
CA ALA A 38 3.62 7.63 3.41
C ALA A 38 2.62 8.65 3.98
N MET A 39 3.09 9.61 4.77
CA MET A 39 2.22 10.65 5.32
C MET A 39 1.72 11.62 4.24
N ASP A 40 2.54 11.97 3.25
CA ASP A 40 2.12 12.81 2.12
C ASP A 40 1.06 12.12 1.27
N ALA A 41 1.24 10.82 1.00
CA ALA A 41 0.27 9.99 0.31
C ALA A 41 -1.05 9.88 1.10
N TYR A 42 -0.98 9.75 2.44
CA TYR A 42 -2.16 9.76 3.30
C TYR A 42 -2.95 11.07 3.16
N GLN A 43 -2.27 12.21 3.23
CA GLN A 43 -2.92 13.51 3.10
C GLN A 43 -3.54 13.71 1.72
N ALA A 44 -2.88 13.21 0.66
CA ALA A 44 -3.45 13.21 -0.69
C ALA A 44 -4.73 12.37 -0.76
N ALA A 45 -4.73 11.16 -0.20
CA ALA A 45 -5.91 10.30 -0.15
C ALA A 45 -7.07 10.95 0.63
N GLN A 46 -6.80 11.62 1.76
CA GLN A 46 -7.80 12.34 2.55
C GLN A 46 -8.43 13.50 1.77
N ARG A 47 -7.60 14.30 1.07
CA ARG A 47 -8.09 15.40 0.23
C ARG A 47 -8.92 14.91 -0.96
N ALA A 48 -8.53 13.79 -1.57
CA ALA A 48 -9.30 13.16 -2.64
C ALA A 48 -10.67 12.67 -2.13
N GLY A 49 -10.71 12.08 -0.94
CA GLY A 49 -11.98 11.71 -0.29
C GLY A 49 -12.90 12.90 -0.01
N ALA A 50 -12.34 14.03 0.43
CA ALA A 50 -13.10 15.25 0.69
C ALA A 50 -13.65 15.93 -0.58
N THR A 51 -13.04 15.65 -1.75
CA THR A 51 -13.42 16.22 -3.05
C THR A 51 -13.90 15.16 -4.04
N ALA A 52 -14.37 14.02 -3.52
CA ALA A 52 -14.71 12.83 -4.31
C ALA A 52 -15.78 13.09 -5.39
N THR A 53 -16.61 14.14 -5.23
CA THR A 53 -17.63 14.52 -6.22
C THR A 53 -17.06 15.27 -7.42
N THR A 54 -15.84 15.81 -7.31
CA THR A 54 -15.20 16.63 -8.36
C THR A 54 -14.05 15.92 -9.06
N GLN A 55 -13.57 14.79 -8.53
CA GLN A 55 -12.47 14.03 -9.09
C GLN A 55 -12.95 12.74 -9.78
N PRO A 56 -12.24 12.26 -10.81
CA PRO A 56 -12.46 10.92 -11.34
C PRO A 56 -12.28 9.85 -10.26
N THR A 57 -13.14 8.83 -10.25
CA THR A 57 -13.11 7.75 -9.25
C THR A 57 -11.82 6.93 -9.27
N TRP A 58 -11.16 6.83 -10.43
CA TRP A 58 -9.88 6.14 -10.56
C TRP A 58 -8.75 6.86 -9.80
N GLU A 59 -8.79 8.20 -9.74
CA GLU A 59 -7.77 9.01 -9.08
C GLU A 59 -7.84 8.83 -7.57
N GLN A 60 -9.04 8.87 -7.01
CA GLN A 60 -9.28 8.57 -5.60
C GLN A 60 -8.79 7.17 -5.23
N SER A 61 -9.11 6.17 -6.06
CA SER A 61 -8.69 4.79 -5.84
C SER A 61 -7.16 4.64 -5.89
N TYR A 62 -6.52 5.29 -6.86
CA TYR A 62 -5.07 5.30 -6.99
C TYR A 62 -4.38 5.89 -5.76
N LEU A 63 -4.85 7.05 -5.27
CA LEU A 63 -4.25 7.71 -4.10
C LEU A 63 -4.40 6.88 -2.82
N VAL A 64 -5.56 6.23 -2.65
CA VAL A 64 -5.80 5.29 -1.55
C VAL A 64 -4.83 4.11 -1.59
N GLU A 65 -4.68 3.47 -2.75
CA GLU A 65 -3.77 2.33 -2.90
C GLU A 65 -2.29 2.75 -2.77
N ASN A 66 -1.93 3.94 -3.26
CA ASN A 66 -0.59 4.49 -3.11
C ASN A 66 -0.20 4.67 -1.63
N PHE A 67 -1.11 5.19 -0.81
CA PHE A 67 -0.88 5.28 0.64
C PHE A 67 -0.69 3.90 1.28
N LYS A 68 -1.53 2.91 0.94
CA LYS A 68 -1.42 1.56 1.49
C LYS A 68 -0.06 0.93 1.19
N GLN A 69 0.46 1.09 -0.03
CA GLN A 69 1.76 0.58 -0.44
C GLN A 69 2.90 1.21 0.37
N TRP A 70 2.94 2.54 0.48
CA TRP A 70 3.95 3.23 1.28
C TRP A 70 3.91 2.81 2.75
N ARG A 71 2.72 2.74 3.34
CA ARG A 71 2.54 2.31 4.72
C ARG A 71 3.01 0.87 4.92
N TYR A 72 2.77 -0.03 3.96
CA TYR A 72 3.29 -1.39 4.02
C TYR A 72 4.83 -1.42 4.07
N PHE A 73 5.51 -0.61 3.24
CA PHE A 73 6.97 -0.51 3.29
C PHE A 73 7.51 -0.03 4.62
N VAL A 74 6.88 0.99 5.20
CA VAL A 74 7.29 1.50 6.51
C VAL A 74 7.05 0.46 7.60
N ARG A 75 5.86 -0.17 7.64
CA ARG A 75 5.54 -1.20 8.64
C ARG A 75 6.51 -2.39 8.57
N ALA A 76 6.84 -2.82 7.36
CA ALA A 76 7.83 -3.88 7.13
C ALA A 76 9.23 -3.47 7.62
N ALA A 77 9.68 -2.25 7.29
CA ALA A 77 10.98 -1.73 7.70
C ALA A 77 11.10 -1.53 9.23
N ARG A 78 10.04 -1.02 9.87
CA ARG A 78 9.96 -0.84 11.33
C ARG A 78 9.72 -2.14 12.09
N LYS A 79 9.27 -3.20 11.41
CA LYS A 79 8.73 -4.43 12.01
C LYS A 79 7.59 -4.14 12.99
N ASP A 80 6.75 -3.16 12.64
CA ASP A 80 5.62 -2.69 13.44
C ASP A 80 4.39 -2.57 12.55
N THR A 81 3.42 -3.46 12.74
CA THR A 81 2.18 -3.49 11.95
C THR A 81 1.16 -2.44 12.39
N THR A 82 1.40 -1.74 13.50
CA THR A 82 0.50 -0.72 14.04
C THR A 82 0.84 0.69 13.57
N TRP A 83 2.01 0.86 12.97
CA TRP A 83 2.49 2.18 12.55
C TRP A 83 1.59 2.83 11.48
N GLY A 84 1.41 4.15 11.63
CA GLY A 84 0.78 5.02 10.64
C GLY A 84 -0.75 5.04 10.69
N PRO A 85 -1.39 6.07 10.09
CA PRO A 85 -2.84 6.23 10.07
C PRO A 85 -3.57 5.05 9.39
N LYS A 86 -4.85 4.89 9.74
CA LYS A 86 -5.78 4.00 9.05
C LYS A 86 -6.62 4.80 8.06
N LEU A 87 -6.99 4.18 6.95
CA LEU A 87 -8.01 4.75 6.08
C LEU A 87 -9.41 4.46 6.63
N ALA A 88 -10.39 5.24 6.19
CA ALA A 88 -11.79 4.94 6.47
C ALA A 88 -12.15 3.56 5.88
N GLY A 89 -12.74 2.69 6.70
CA GLY A 89 -13.11 1.33 6.30
C GLY A 89 -12.05 0.25 6.56
N GLU A 90 -10.95 0.60 7.23
CA GLU A 90 -9.94 -0.32 7.78
C GLU A 90 -10.13 -0.59 9.28
#